data_AF-A0A2S2PAB3-F1
#
_entry.id   AF-A0A2S2PAB3-F1
#
_cell.length_a   1.000
_cell.length_b   1.000
_cell.length_c   1.000
_cell.angle_alpha   90.00
_cell.angle_beta   90.00
_cell.angle_gamma   90.00
#
_symmetry.space_group_name_H-M   'P 1'
#
loop_
_entity.id
_entity.type
_entity.pdbx_description
1 polymer ?
#
loop_
_entity_poly.entity_id
_entity_poly.type
_entity_poly.pdbx_seq_one_letter_code
_entity_poly.pdbx_strand_id
1 'polypeptide(L)'
;MIVEYVTTMLEYLNCNLGGDLESVYTTMLTIGAPIESLVAIYKKIYSTNDPRWQKTSELHVLEVIMSLARYYLQNVDLWPSGMQRRSIAVNLLDLLVICQNMLYSRFAHSPLIEGVIAIKNELDNIIKN
;
A
#
# COMPACT_ATOMS: atom_id res chain seq x y z
N MET A 1 -1.78 2.84 17.73
CA MET A 1 -0.43 2.87 18.34
C MET A 1 0.29 1.54 18.25
N ILE A 2 -0.21 0.42 18.82
CA ILE A 2 0.52 -0.87 18.76
C ILE A 2 0.59 -1.43 17.33
N VAL A 3 -0.54 -1.56 16.63
CA VAL A 3 -0.58 -2.08 15.24
C VAL A 3 0.36 -1.27 14.34
N GLU A 4 0.26 0.06 14.39
CA GLU A 4 1.15 0.95 13.63
C GLU A 4 2.63 0.74 13.93
N TYR A 5 3.01 0.69 15.21
CA TYR A 5 4.40 0.47 15.60
C TYR A 5 4.91 -0.88 15.10
N VAL A 6 4.13 -1.95 15.32
CA VAL A 6 4.49 -3.32 14.93
C VAL A 6 4.59 -3.43 13.41
N THR A 7 3.59 -2.98 12.65
CA THR A 7 3.61 -2.99 11.18
C THR A 7 4.83 -2.23 10.65
N THR A 8 5.08 -1.02 11.16
CA THR A 8 6.20 -0.19 10.70
C THR A 8 7.55 -0.85 10.99
N MET A 9 7.71 -1.46 12.17
CA MET A 9 8.95 -2.15 12.55
C MET A 9 9.16 -3.41 11.72
N LEU A 10 8.12 -4.23 11.55
CA LEU A 10 8.18 -5.45 10.72
C LEU A 10 8.48 -5.09 9.27
N GLU A 11 7.87 -4.06 8.73
CA GLU A 11 8.14 -3.58 7.37
C GLU A 11 9.58 -3.12 7.20
N TYR A 12 10.12 -2.41 8.19
CA TYR A 12 11.51 -2.00 8.17
C TYR A 12 12.45 -3.20 8.18
N LEU A 13 12.19 -4.20 9.03
CA LEU A 13 12.98 -5.43 9.06
C LEU A 13 12.86 -6.23 7.76
N ASN A 14 11.64 -6.40 7.25
CA ASN A 14 11.37 -7.11 6.00
C ASN A 14 12.13 -6.49 4.83
N CYS A 15 12.08 -5.16 4.70
CA CYS A 15 12.83 -4.40 3.69
C CYS A 15 14.34 -4.65 3.79
N ASN A 16 14.92 -4.60 4.99
CA ASN A 16 16.36 -4.83 5.21
C ASN A 16 16.80 -6.27 4.94
N LEU A 17 15.90 -7.24 5.10
CA LEU A 17 16.18 -8.66 4.89
C LEU A 17 15.89 -9.11 3.45
N GLY A 18 15.38 -8.23 2.59
CA GLY A 18 14.98 -8.57 1.22
C GLY A 18 13.79 -9.53 1.19
N GLY A 19 12.89 -9.45 2.17
CA GLY A 19 11.69 -10.27 2.23
C GLY A 19 10.63 -9.85 1.20
N ASP A 20 9.61 -10.69 1.02
CA ASP A 20 8.59 -10.45 0.02
C ASP A 20 7.74 -9.20 0.35
N LEU A 21 7.26 -8.52 -0.69
CA LEU A 21 6.41 -7.32 -0.57
C LEU A 21 5.12 -7.60 0.21
N GLU A 22 4.66 -8.85 0.23
CA GLU A 22 3.38 -9.25 0.79
C GLU A 22 3.45 -9.61 2.27
N SER A 23 4.64 -9.98 2.77
CA SER A 23 4.77 -10.72 4.03
C SER A 23 4.19 -9.97 5.21
N VAL A 24 4.45 -8.66 5.30
CA VAL A 24 4.06 -7.89 6.49
C VAL A 24 2.56 -7.64 6.51
N TYR A 25 1.97 -7.08 5.45
CA TYR A 25 0.54 -6.80 5.47
C TYR A 25 -0.31 -8.07 5.52
N THR A 26 0.09 -9.16 4.84
CA THR A 26 -0.65 -10.43 4.92
C THR A 26 -0.58 -11.03 6.33
N THR A 27 0.58 -10.96 6.99
CA THR A 27 0.72 -11.37 8.40
C THR A 27 -0.19 -10.55 9.30
N MET A 28 -0.19 -9.22 9.14
CA MET A 28 -1.03 -8.33 9.95
C MET A 28 -2.52 -8.58 9.73
N LEU A 29 -2.96 -8.81 8.49
CA LEU A 29 -4.33 -9.20 8.17
C LEU A 29 -4.69 -10.54 8.80
N THR A 30 -3.79 -11.52 8.73
CA THR A 30 -3.98 -12.87 9.30
C THR A 30 -4.22 -12.83 10.81
N ILE A 31 -3.54 -11.94 11.53
CA ILE A 31 -3.75 -11.74 12.97
C ILE A 31 -4.90 -10.77 13.31
N GLY A 32 -5.69 -10.37 12.31
CA GLY A 32 -6.93 -9.60 12.48
C GLY A 32 -6.77 -8.08 12.43
N ALA A 33 -5.65 -7.54 11.94
CA ALA A 33 -5.53 -6.10 11.72
C ALA A 33 -6.48 -5.64 10.60
N PRO A 34 -7.26 -4.55 10.77
CA PRO A 34 -8.11 -4.03 9.71
C PRO A 34 -7.28 -3.51 8.54
N ILE A 35 -7.71 -3.80 7.30
CA ILE A 35 -7.03 -3.30 6.09
C ILE A 35 -6.99 -1.76 6.06
N GLU A 36 -8.04 -1.09 6.54
CA GLU A 36 -8.11 0.36 6.67
C GLU A 36 -6.95 0.91 7.53
N SER A 37 -6.59 0.17 8.59
CA SER A 37 -5.46 0.53 9.45
C SER A 37 -4.15 0.38 8.69
N LEU A 38 -3.97 -0.70 7.91
CA LEU A 38 -2.77 -0.91 7.11
C LEU A 38 -2.60 0.18 6.03
N VAL A 39 -3.68 0.53 5.33
CA VAL A 39 -3.66 1.63 4.35
C VAL A 39 -3.26 2.95 5.01
N ALA A 40 -3.81 3.26 6.19
CA ALA A 40 -3.45 4.46 6.94
C ALA A 40 -1.97 4.44 7.40
N ILE A 41 -1.47 3.29 7.85
CA ILE A 41 -0.07 3.11 8.27
C ILE A 41 0.87 3.30 7.07
N TYR A 42 0.64 2.63 5.95
CA TYR A 42 1.49 2.78 4.77
C TYR A 42 1.44 4.20 4.18
N LYS A 43 0.27 4.85 4.20
CA LYS A 43 0.17 6.28 3.87
C LYS A 43 1.08 7.12 4.77
N LYS A 44 1.04 6.88 6.08
CA LYS A 44 1.91 7.60 7.03
C LYS A 44 3.39 7.30 6.76
N ILE A 45 3.78 6.04 6.62
CA ILE A 45 5.16 5.65 6.31
C ILE A 45 5.66 6.39 5.07
N TYR A 46 4.87 6.36 4.00
CA TYR A 46 5.22 6.96 2.72
C TYR A 46 5.28 8.48 2.76
N SER A 47 4.36 9.13 3.49
CA SER A 47 4.29 10.59 3.59
C SER A 47 5.29 11.21 4.58
N THR A 48 5.80 10.46 5.56
CA THR A 48 6.65 11.03 6.63
C THR A 48 8.08 11.33 6.17
N ASN A 49 8.46 10.95 4.93
CA ASN A 49 9.81 11.09 4.36
C ASN A 49 10.91 10.69 5.35
N ASP A 50 10.67 9.61 6.09
CA ASP A 50 11.56 9.21 7.17
C ASP A 50 12.88 8.68 6.56
N PRO A 51 14.04 9.23 6.96
CA PRO A 51 15.34 8.86 6.40
C PRO A 51 15.66 7.36 6.49
N ARG A 52 15.01 6.61 7.39
CA ARG A 52 15.22 5.17 7.53
C ARG A 52 14.88 4.39 6.26
N TRP A 53 13.89 4.86 5.48
CA TRP A 53 13.45 4.19 4.23
C TRP A 53 14.31 4.54 3.03
N GLN A 54 14.98 5.71 3.06
CA GLN A 54 15.88 6.13 2.00
C GLN A 54 17.17 5.29 1.94
N LYS A 55 17.56 4.68 3.06
CA LYS A 55 18.79 3.89 3.17
C LYS A 55 18.64 2.42 2.74
N THR A 56 17.42 1.91 2.66
CA THR A 56 17.17 0.48 2.46
C THR A 56 16.70 0.20 1.03
N SER A 57 15.63 0.84 0.60
CA SER A 57 15.15 0.85 -0.79
C SER A 57 14.11 1.95 -0.96
N GLU A 58 14.42 2.90 -1.83
CA GLU A 58 13.62 4.12 -2.02
C GLU A 58 12.22 3.86 -2.59
N LEU A 59 12.03 2.73 -3.26
CA LEU A 59 10.76 2.33 -3.88
C LEU A 59 10.00 1.25 -3.09
N HIS A 60 10.64 0.62 -2.09
CA HIS A 60 10.05 -0.52 -1.36
C HIS A 60 8.64 -0.24 -0.84
N VAL A 61 8.45 0.87 -0.12
CA VAL A 61 7.13 1.20 0.47
C VAL A 61 6.09 1.41 -0.63
N LEU A 62 6.46 2.01 -1.77
CA LEU A 62 5.56 2.16 -2.91
C LEU A 62 5.18 0.81 -3.50
N GLU A 63 6.15 -0.09 -3.67
CA GLU A 63 5.92 -1.44 -4.19
C GLU A 63 5.04 -2.27 -3.25
N VAL A 64 5.21 -2.13 -1.93
CA VAL A 64 4.32 -2.72 -0.92
C VAL A 64 2.91 -2.15 -1.02
N ILE A 65 2.74 -0.83 -1.22
CA ILE A 65 1.42 -0.22 -1.44
C ILE A 65 0.75 -0.78 -2.69
N MET A 66 1.48 -0.90 -3.80
CA MET A 66 0.98 -1.52 -5.02
C MET A 66 0.57 -2.97 -4.78
N SER A 67 1.37 -3.71 -4.02
CA SER A 67 1.08 -5.10 -3.65
C SER A 67 -0.18 -5.23 -2.80
N LEU A 68 -0.33 -4.40 -1.76
CA LEU A 68 -1.53 -4.35 -0.92
C LEU A 68 -2.78 -4.01 -1.73
N ALA A 69 -2.69 -3.07 -2.67
CA ALA A 69 -3.80 -2.72 -3.55
C ALA A 69 -4.20 -3.87 -4.48
N ARG A 70 -3.22 -4.60 -5.04
CA ARG A 70 -3.49 -5.82 -5.82
C ARG A 70 -4.12 -6.91 -4.96
N TYR A 71 -3.60 -7.13 -3.76
CA TYR A 71 -4.18 -8.08 -2.81
C TYR A 71 -5.64 -7.74 -2.51
N TYR A 72 -5.96 -6.46 -2.30
CA TYR A 72 -7.33 -6.00 -2.12
C TYR A 72 -8.22 -6.34 -3.33
N LEU A 73 -7.77 -6.04 -4.56
CA LEU A 73 -8.50 -6.29 -5.79
C LEU A 73 -8.75 -7.79 -6.03
N GLN A 74 -7.73 -8.62 -5.82
CA GLN A 74 -7.79 -10.07 -6.02
C GLN A 74 -8.68 -10.77 -4.99
N ASN A 75 -8.85 -10.18 -3.81
CA ASN A 75 -9.59 -10.76 -2.70
C ASN A 75 -10.84 -9.94 -2.38
N VAL A 76 -11.49 -9.36 -3.39
CA VAL A 76 -12.57 -8.38 -3.18
C VAL A 76 -13.73 -8.92 -2.31
N ASP A 77 -13.97 -10.22 -2.41
CA ASP A 77 -15.03 -10.93 -1.68
C ASP A 77 -14.74 -11.14 -0.20
N LEU A 78 -13.48 -10.97 0.24
CA LEU A 78 -13.13 -10.99 1.66
C LEU A 78 -13.54 -9.69 2.38
N TRP A 79 -13.85 -8.62 1.63
CA TRP A 79 -14.13 -7.31 2.21
C TRP A 79 -15.63 -7.04 2.35
N PRO A 80 -16.05 -6.36 3.44
CA PRO A 80 -17.46 -6.06 3.69
C PRO A 80 -18.10 -5.29 2.52
N SER A 81 -19.21 -5.79 1.98
CA SER A 81 -19.86 -5.23 0.80
C SER A 81 -20.37 -3.79 0.98
N GLY A 82 -20.59 -3.09 -0.13
CA GLY A 82 -21.20 -1.77 -0.14
C GLY A 82 -20.23 -0.66 0.29
N MET A 83 -20.68 0.19 1.21
CA MET A 83 -19.97 1.43 1.54
C MET A 83 -18.57 1.21 2.11
N GLN A 84 -18.35 0.13 2.87
CA GLN A 84 -17.04 -0.14 3.48
C GLN A 84 -15.99 -0.59 2.44
N ARG A 85 -16.32 -1.55 1.57
CA ARG A 85 -15.49 -1.92 0.39
C ARG A 85 -15.13 -0.67 -0.43
N ARG A 86 -16.13 0.15 -0.76
CA ARG A 86 -15.89 1.39 -1.51
C ARG A 86 -14.95 2.35 -0.77
N SER A 87 -15.11 2.49 0.55
CA SER A 87 -14.24 3.35 1.37
C SER A 87 -12.79 2.87 1.36
N ILE A 88 -12.54 1.57 1.46
CA ILE A 88 -11.18 1.01 1.35
C ILE A 88 -10.58 1.30 -0.03
N ALA A 89 -11.36 1.06 -1.10
CA ALA A 89 -10.92 1.32 -2.47
C ALA A 89 -10.55 2.80 -2.70
N VAL A 90 -11.36 3.74 -2.20
CA VAL A 90 -11.07 5.19 -2.27
C VAL A 90 -9.77 5.51 -1.54
N ASN A 91 -9.55 4.99 -0.34
CA ASN A 91 -8.32 5.26 0.42
C ASN A 91 -7.07 4.70 -0.27
N LEU A 92 -7.16 3.53 -0.91
CA LEU A 92 -6.09 2.96 -1.72
C LEU A 92 -5.83 3.81 -2.98
N LEU A 93 -6.89 4.25 -3.65
CA LEU A 93 -6.79 5.12 -4.83
C LEU A 93 -6.07 6.43 -4.50
N ASP A 94 -6.47 7.09 -3.41
CA ASP A 94 -5.84 8.33 -2.91
C ASP A 94 -4.36 8.12 -2.60
N LEU A 95 -4.01 6.99 -1.98
CA LEU A 95 -2.61 6.67 -1.68
C LEU A 95 -1.80 6.44 -2.96
N LEU A 96 -2.36 5.73 -3.94
CA LEU A 96 -1.70 5.51 -5.23
C LEU A 96 -1.52 6.81 -6.03
N VAL A 97 -2.41 7.80 -5.88
CA VAL A 97 -2.20 9.15 -6.45
C VAL A 97 -0.95 9.80 -5.84
N ILE A 98 -0.77 9.70 -4.52
CA ILE A 98 0.43 10.23 -3.83
C ILE A 98 1.68 9.49 -4.34
N CYS A 99 1.62 8.16 -4.49
CA CYS A 99 2.71 7.37 -5.06
C CYS A 99 3.06 7.79 -6.49
N GLN A 100 2.05 7.97 -7.34
CA GLN A 100 2.24 8.38 -8.73
C GLN A 100 2.91 9.76 -8.85
N ASN A 101 2.49 10.73 -8.03
CA ASN A 101 3.10 12.07 -8.02
C ASN A 101 4.59 12.02 -7.63
N MET A 102 4.94 11.14 -6.68
CA MET A 102 6.34 10.89 -6.32
C MET A 102 7.11 10.27 -7.48
N LEU A 103 6.56 9.24 -8.14
CA LEU A 103 7.20 8.63 -9.31
C LEU A 103 7.42 9.64 -10.44
N TYR A 104 6.44 10.47 -10.78
CA TYR A 104 6.65 11.48 -11.83
C TYR A 104 7.70 12.53 -11.46
N SER A 105 7.80 12.90 -10.18
CA SER A 105 8.76 13.93 -9.75
C SER A 105 10.19 13.43 -9.61
N ARG A 106 10.40 12.13 -9.32
CA ARG A 106 11.74 11.59 -9.00
C ARG A 106 12.19 10.42 -9.87
N PHE A 107 11.23 9.71 -10.49
CA PHE A 107 11.43 8.46 -11.23
C PHE A 107 10.58 8.43 -12.51
N ALA A 108 10.59 9.52 -13.29
CA ALA A 108 9.65 9.74 -14.41
C ALA A 108 9.64 8.64 -15.49
N HIS A 109 10.69 7.83 -15.57
CA HIS A 109 10.82 6.70 -16.51
C HIS A 109 10.67 5.33 -15.84
N SER A 110 10.21 5.28 -14.59
CA SER A 110 10.03 4.02 -13.87
C SER A 110 8.92 3.18 -14.49
N PRO A 111 9.13 1.88 -14.71
CA PRO A 111 8.09 0.97 -15.18
C PRO A 111 6.94 0.82 -14.15
N LEU A 112 7.16 1.23 -12.91
CA LEU A 112 6.13 1.21 -11.86
C LEU A 112 4.97 2.18 -12.14
N ILE A 113 5.18 3.20 -12.97
CA ILE A 113 4.14 4.18 -13.34
C ILE A 113 2.95 3.49 -14.00
N GLU A 114 3.21 2.61 -14.96
CA GLU A 114 2.16 1.85 -15.66
C GLU A 114 1.41 0.92 -14.69
N GLY A 115 2.16 0.27 -13.79
CA GLY A 115 1.56 -0.57 -12.75
C GLY A 115 0.63 0.20 -11.81
N VAL A 116 1.02 1.40 -11.39
CA VAL A 116 0.17 2.27 -10.57
C VAL A 116 -1.09 2.67 -11.34
N ILE A 117 -0.97 3.06 -12.61
CA ILE A 117 -2.11 3.45 -13.45
C ILE A 117 -3.10 2.29 -13.60
N ALA A 118 -2.61 1.07 -13.85
CA ALA A 118 -3.46 -0.11 -14.00
C ALA A 118 -4.28 -0.38 -12.72
N ILE A 119 -3.62 -0.42 -11.56
CA ILE A 119 -4.28 -0.66 -10.27
C ILE A 119 -5.31 0.44 -9.97
N LYS A 120 -4.97 1.71 -10.23
CA LYS A 120 -5.90 2.83 -10.04
C LYS A 120 -7.17 2.66 -10.87
N ASN A 121 -7.06 2.26 -12.13
CA ASN A 121 -8.23 2.06 -13.00
C ASN A 121 -9.14 0.93 -12.49
N GLU A 122 -8.56 -0.15 -11.98
CA GLU A 122 -9.32 -1.26 -11.38
C GLU A 122 -10.05 -0.83 -10.10
N LEU A 123 -9.39 -0.06 -9.23
CA LEU A 123 -10.03 0.52 -8.04
C LEU A 123 -11.16 1.47 -8.42
N ASP A 124 -10.97 2.28 -9.47
CA ASP A 124 -11.99 3.21 -9.97
C ASP A 124 -13.27 2.48 -10.42
N ASN A 125 -13.14 1.28 -10.98
CA ASN A 125 -14.27 0.43 -11.35
C ASN A 125 -15.02 -0.08 -10.10
N ILE A 126 -14.31 -0.48 -9.04
CA ILE A 126 -14.94 -0.87 -7.77
C ILE A 126 -15.69 0.30 -7.14
N ILE A 127 -15.17 1.52 -7.29
CA ILE A 127 -15.78 2.72 -6.69
C ILE A 127 -17.06 3.13 -7.43
N LYS A 128 -17.13 2.90 -8.74
CA LYS A 128 -18.28 3.27 -9.58
C LYS A 128 -19.42 2.26 -9.51
N ASN A 129 -19.10 1.00 -9.23
CA ASN A 129 -20.05 -0.10 -9.03
C ASN A 129 -20.61 -0.12 -7.59
#